data_AF-A0A4R4WVI5-F1
#
_entry.id   AF-A0A4R4WVI5-F1
#
_cell.length_a   1.000
_cell.length_b   1.000
_cell.length_c   1.000
_cell.angle_alpha   90.00
_cell.angle_beta   90.00
_cell.angle_gamma   90.00
#
_symmetry.space_group_name_H-M   'P 1'
#
loop_
_entity.id
_entity.type
_entity.pdbx_description
1 polymer ?
#
loop_
_entity_poly.entity_id
_entity_poly.type
_entity_poly.pdbx_seq_one_letter_code
_entity_poly.pdbx_strand_id
1 'polypeptide(L)'
;MSMPLRLGSEKTGVVDYRGGNESQKCPRCGYGRNSTKGGKLLHGTPVLPETAALRTVLSEVSKAILVSSTFQAADDRKRFFMLGALAATFGGREVYLVATSKGGTDYLKLGHLDDITWHKGKWQIAPVDPPSDDSGTGWKGWSTIMGERVDLDPHIPNYSTPCAAIRLLLSLGSLNTQHRKMDSVALAEMVYIDKAAKPGPRENPDLYRTHHGSMSGSSWTARSCGPCERRIPYLICDVPKNLIE
;
A
#
# COMPACT_ATOMS: atom_id res chain seq x y z
N MET A 1 -25.55 -3.26 54.28
CA MET A 1 -25.63 -1.98 53.55
C MET A 1 -24.96 -2.16 52.20
N SER A 2 -25.79 -2.22 51.16
CA SER A 2 -25.37 -2.24 49.76
C SER A 2 -24.89 -0.85 49.34
N MET A 3 -23.82 -0.79 48.55
CA MET A 3 -23.79 0.08 47.37
C MET A 3 -22.92 -0.56 46.27
N PRO A 4 -23.43 -0.67 45.05
CA PRO A 4 -22.73 -1.28 43.92
C PRO A 4 -21.73 -0.31 43.29
N LEU A 5 -20.61 -0.86 42.81
CA LEU A 5 -19.69 -0.18 41.91
C LEU A 5 -20.45 0.26 40.65
N ARG A 6 -20.56 1.57 40.45
CA ARG A 6 -21.20 2.19 39.30
C ARG A 6 -20.49 1.76 38.01
N LEU A 7 -21.26 1.14 37.11
CA LEU A 7 -21.04 1.20 35.67
C LEU A 7 -21.10 2.66 35.24
N GLY A 8 -19.94 3.23 34.91
CA GLY A 8 -19.85 4.52 34.22
C GLY A 8 -19.83 4.30 32.72
N SER A 9 -21.01 4.32 32.09
CA SER A 9 -21.15 4.56 30.67
C SER A 9 -21.12 6.07 30.38
N GLU A 10 -20.60 6.40 29.19
CA GLU A 10 -20.75 7.66 28.46
C GLU A 10 -19.79 8.82 28.80
N LYS A 11 -18.65 8.82 28.08
CA LYS A 11 -18.32 9.97 27.22
C LYS A 11 -18.16 9.43 25.79
N THR A 12 -18.87 10.05 24.86
CA THR A 12 -18.90 9.79 23.43
C THR A 12 -17.51 9.95 22.77
N GLY A 13 -16.69 8.91 22.88
CA GLY A 13 -15.40 8.80 22.21
C GLY A 13 -15.53 8.08 20.89
N VAL A 14 -15.71 8.82 19.79
CA VAL A 14 -15.42 8.29 18.45
C VAL A 14 -14.40 9.21 17.80
N VAL A 15 -13.14 8.85 17.95
CA VAL A 15 -12.03 9.36 17.14
C VAL A 15 -11.19 8.15 16.75
N ASP A 16 -11.27 7.73 15.49
CA ASP A 16 -10.15 6.99 14.86
C ASP A 16 -10.04 7.45 13.39
N TYR A 17 -9.45 8.63 13.22
CA TYR A 17 -9.27 9.27 11.93
C TYR A 17 -7.93 8.83 11.35
N ARG A 18 -7.87 8.03 10.28
CA ARG A 18 -6.57 7.60 9.72
C ARG A 18 -6.33 7.89 8.25
N GLY A 19 -6.82 9.00 7.72
CA GLY A 19 -6.60 9.52 6.36
C GLY A 19 -5.23 10.14 6.13
N GLY A 20 -4.17 9.44 6.52
CA GLY A 20 -2.77 9.86 6.42
C GLY A 20 -2.00 9.39 7.64
N ASN A 21 -2.45 9.82 8.81
CA ASN A 21 -2.02 9.42 10.15
C ASN A 21 -3.22 9.37 11.11
N GLU A 22 -3.04 8.90 12.35
CA GLU A 22 -4.10 8.63 13.36
C GLU A 22 -4.99 9.81 13.77
N SER A 23 -4.73 11.02 13.28
CA SER A 23 -5.51 12.22 13.60
C SER A 23 -6.21 12.86 12.39
N GLN A 24 -6.05 12.32 11.17
CA GLN A 24 -6.51 12.96 9.94
C GLN A 24 -7.69 12.23 9.28
N LYS A 25 -8.64 12.97 8.72
CA LYS A 25 -9.72 12.41 7.88
C LYS A 25 -9.17 12.00 6.52
N CYS A 26 -9.83 11.06 5.84
CA CYS A 26 -9.48 10.70 4.48
C CYS A 26 -9.51 11.96 3.59
N PRO A 27 -8.40 12.31 2.91
CA PRO A 27 -8.31 13.56 2.15
C PRO A 27 -9.17 13.54 0.88
N ARG A 28 -9.64 12.36 0.45
CA ARG A 28 -10.57 12.21 -0.68
C ARG A 28 -12.03 12.45 -0.31
N CYS A 29 -12.50 11.89 0.82
CA CYS A 29 -13.92 11.88 1.16
C CYS A 29 -14.29 12.67 2.43
N GLY A 30 -13.30 13.19 3.16
CA GLY A 30 -13.53 13.94 4.41
C GLY A 30 -14.05 13.10 5.58
N TYR A 31 -14.25 11.79 5.40
CA TYR A 31 -14.71 10.90 6.46
C TYR A 31 -13.55 10.31 7.27
N GLY A 32 -13.81 10.06 8.56
CA GLY A 32 -12.97 9.19 9.37
C GLY A 32 -13.16 7.73 9.00
N ARG A 33 -12.19 6.90 9.35
CA ARG A 33 -12.30 5.46 9.11
C ARG A 33 -13.32 4.86 10.06
N ASN A 34 -13.96 3.78 9.62
CA ASN A 34 -15.10 3.17 10.30
C ASN A 34 -16.28 4.12 10.52
N SER A 35 -16.34 5.25 9.79
CA SER A 35 -17.48 6.15 9.86
C SER A 35 -18.74 5.48 9.32
N THR A 36 -19.86 5.74 9.97
CA THR A 36 -21.17 5.26 9.57
C THR A 36 -22.13 6.42 9.37
N LYS A 37 -22.98 6.38 8.34
CA LYS A 37 -24.13 7.29 8.14
C LYS A 37 -25.38 6.44 7.96
N GLY A 38 -26.37 6.63 8.82
CA GLY A 38 -27.60 5.82 8.84
C GLY A 38 -27.36 4.32 9.06
N GLY A 39 -26.36 3.96 9.90
CA GLY A 39 -26.01 2.56 10.19
C GLY A 39 -25.19 1.84 9.11
N LYS A 40 -24.89 2.48 7.97
CA LYS A 40 -24.03 1.93 6.91
C LYS A 40 -22.60 2.41 7.06
N LEU A 41 -21.65 1.48 7.02
CA LEU A 41 -20.20 1.75 7.00
C LEU A 41 -19.82 2.46 5.70
N LEU A 42 -19.49 3.74 5.80
CA LEU A 42 -19.14 4.61 4.67
C LEU A 42 -17.69 4.39 4.24
N HIS A 43 -16.76 4.50 5.19
CA HIS A 43 -15.32 4.35 4.94
C HIS A 43 -14.78 3.13 5.70
N GLY A 44 -14.87 1.96 5.08
CA GLY A 44 -14.76 0.67 5.76
C GLY A 44 -13.37 0.06 5.77
N THR A 45 -12.49 0.47 4.85
CA THR A 45 -11.10 0.02 4.84
C THR A 45 -10.37 0.75 5.98
N PRO A 46 -9.96 0.08 7.08
CA PRO A 46 -9.51 0.74 8.31
C PRO A 46 -7.99 0.86 8.40
N VAL A 47 -7.25 -0.18 7.99
CA VAL A 47 -5.79 -0.34 7.98
C VAL A 47 -5.47 -1.40 6.91
N LEU A 48 -4.28 -1.38 6.30
CA LEU A 48 -3.83 -2.42 5.37
C LEU A 48 -2.97 -3.46 6.10
N PRO A 49 -3.54 -4.35 6.94
CA PRO A 49 -2.77 -5.17 7.87
C PRO A 49 -1.63 -5.91 7.20
N GLU A 50 -0.51 -5.93 7.91
CA GLU A 50 0.62 -6.79 7.61
C GLU A 50 0.41 -8.13 8.29
N THR A 51 0.54 -9.23 7.55
CA THR A 51 0.37 -10.58 8.08
C THR A 51 1.66 -11.38 8.00
N ALA A 52 1.81 -12.37 8.88
CA ALA A 52 2.96 -13.29 8.85
C ALA A 52 3.05 -14.06 7.52
N ALA A 53 1.90 -14.36 6.90
CA ALA A 53 1.84 -14.99 5.60
C ALA A 53 2.43 -14.09 4.50
N LEU A 54 2.05 -12.80 4.47
CA LEU A 54 2.63 -11.84 3.52
C LEU A 54 4.14 -11.65 3.75
N ARG A 55 4.60 -11.66 5.00
CA ARG A 55 6.04 -11.63 5.32
C ARG A 55 6.79 -12.85 4.80
N THR A 56 6.16 -14.03 4.85
CA THR A 56 6.72 -15.27 4.31
C THR A 56 6.86 -15.17 2.79
N VAL A 57 5.81 -14.74 2.09
CA VAL A 57 5.82 -14.51 0.64
C VAL A 57 6.94 -13.55 0.23
N LEU A 58 7.06 -12.43 0.94
CA LEU A 58 8.13 -11.45 0.71
C LEU A 58 9.52 -12.09 0.88
N SER A 59 9.72 -12.96 1.88
CA SER A 59 10.97 -13.70 2.05
C SER A 59 11.25 -14.68 0.92
N GLU A 60 10.25 -15.42 0.45
CA GLU A 60 10.37 -16.37 -0.66
C GLU A 60 10.73 -15.66 -1.96
N VAL A 61 9.99 -14.60 -2.31
CA VAL A 61 10.21 -13.82 -3.53
C VAL A 61 11.56 -13.10 -3.48
N SER A 62 11.93 -12.51 -2.34
CA SER A 62 13.26 -11.89 -2.21
C SER A 62 14.37 -12.91 -2.41
N LYS A 63 14.33 -14.09 -1.78
CA LYS A 63 15.32 -15.14 -2.01
C LYS A 63 15.46 -15.48 -3.49
N ALA A 64 14.34 -15.67 -4.20
CA ALA A 64 14.33 -15.96 -5.62
C ALA A 64 14.95 -14.82 -6.46
N ILE A 65 14.63 -13.56 -6.17
CA ILE A 65 15.24 -12.41 -6.84
C ILE A 65 16.75 -12.38 -6.60
N LEU A 66 17.19 -12.56 -5.35
CA LEU A 66 18.60 -12.40 -4.97
C LEU A 66 19.52 -13.43 -5.60
N VAL A 67 19.05 -14.65 -5.84
CA VAL A 67 19.82 -15.68 -6.54
C VAL A 67 19.68 -15.60 -8.06
N SER A 68 18.81 -14.74 -8.58
CA SER A 68 18.61 -14.61 -10.02
C SER A 68 19.84 -14.00 -10.70
N SER A 69 20.19 -14.51 -11.88
CA SER A 69 21.28 -13.96 -12.70
C SER A 69 21.04 -12.49 -13.07
N THR A 70 19.78 -12.07 -13.14
CA THR A 70 19.41 -10.68 -13.47
C THR A 70 19.81 -9.73 -12.33
N PHE A 71 19.53 -10.11 -11.08
CA PHE A 71 19.96 -9.33 -9.93
C PHE A 71 21.48 -9.35 -9.75
N GLN A 72 22.10 -10.53 -9.93
CA GLN A 72 23.55 -10.70 -9.81
C GLN A 72 24.32 -9.87 -10.85
N ALA A 73 23.80 -9.73 -12.07
CA ALA A 73 24.40 -8.93 -13.13
C ALA A 73 24.08 -7.42 -13.06
N ALA A 74 23.22 -6.99 -12.13
CA ALA A 74 22.80 -5.60 -12.05
C ALA A 74 23.94 -4.67 -11.58
N ASP A 75 23.98 -3.45 -12.13
CA ASP A 75 24.85 -2.35 -11.68
C ASP A 75 24.70 -2.16 -10.16
N ASP A 76 25.80 -2.02 -9.43
CA ASP A 76 25.85 -1.74 -7.99
C ASP A 76 24.92 -0.58 -7.59
N ARG A 77 24.72 0.42 -8.47
CA ARG A 77 23.78 1.53 -8.27
C ARG A 77 22.32 1.10 -8.21
N LYS A 78 21.99 -0.07 -8.72
CA LYS A 78 20.61 -0.58 -8.78
C LYS A 78 20.36 -1.73 -7.78
N ARG A 79 21.37 -2.19 -7.03
CA ARG A 79 21.27 -3.34 -6.10
C ARG A 79 20.56 -3.02 -4.78
N PHE A 80 19.46 -2.28 -4.85
CA PHE A 80 18.54 -2.07 -3.75
C PHE A 80 17.13 -1.86 -4.31
N PHE A 81 16.14 -2.34 -3.58
CA PHE A 81 14.73 -2.20 -3.95
C PHE A 81 13.84 -2.41 -2.72
N MET A 82 12.62 -1.90 -2.83
CA MET A 82 11.53 -2.29 -1.94
C MET A 82 10.70 -3.34 -2.67
N LEU A 83 10.30 -4.39 -1.97
CA LEU A 83 9.42 -5.44 -2.44
C LEU A 83 8.13 -5.37 -1.62
N GLY A 84 6.99 -5.43 -2.28
CA GLY A 84 5.68 -5.46 -1.65
C GLY A 84 4.87 -6.68 -2.08
N ALA A 85 3.99 -7.12 -1.19
CA ALA A 85 3.00 -8.17 -1.42
C ALA A 85 1.63 -7.70 -0.93
N LEU A 86 0.58 -7.97 -1.70
CA LEU A 86 -0.81 -7.65 -1.37
C LEU A 86 -1.69 -8.89 -1.56
N ALA A 87 -2.59 -9.12 -0.62
CA ALA A 87 -3.68 -10.08 -0.73
C ALA A 87 -5.01 -9.34 -0.50
N ALA A 88 -5.99 -9.54 -1.37
CA ALA A 88 -7.29 -8.89 -1.27
C ALA A 88 -8.43 -9.82 -1.68
N THR A 89 -9.62 -9.53 -1.16
CA THR A 89 -10.88 -10.15 -1.60
C THR A 89 -11.89 -9.06 -1.89
N PHE A 90 -12.57 -9.15 -3.04
CA PHE A 90 -13.72 -8.31 -3.35
C PHE A 90 -14.71 -9.07 -4.22
N GLY A 91 -15.98 -9.08 -3.80
CA GLY A 91 -17.07 -9.67 -4.58
C GLY A 91 -16.87 -11.14 -4.90
N GLY A 92 -16.29 -11.90 -3.96
CA GLY A 92 -15.98 -13.32 -4.11
C GLY A 92 -14.72 -13.65 -4.91
N ARG A 93 -13.96 -12.64 -5.36
CA ARG A 93 -12.68 -12.82 -6.07
C ARG A 93 -11.51 -12.58 -5.12
N GLU A 94 -10.59 -13.53 -5.06
CA GLU A 94 -9.28 -13.37 -4.43
C GLU A 94 -8.26 -12.80 -5.41
N VAL A 95 -7.37 -11.91 -4.93
CA VAL A 95 -6.29 -11.30 -5.70
C VAL A 95 -5.00 -11.31 -4.89
N TYR A 96 -3.90 -11.75 -5.51
CA TYR A 96 -2.56 -11.83 -4.89
C TYR A 96 -1.53 -11.16 -5.80
N LEU A 97 -0.93 -10.07 -5.34
CA LEU A 97 -0.05 -9.23 -6.14
C LEU A 97 1.30 -9.04 -5.47
N VAL A 98 2.37 -9.02 -6.26
CA VAL A 98 3.70 -8.57 -5.83
C VAL A 98 4.21 -7.45 -6.72
N ALA A 99 4.98 -6.54 -6.14
CA ALA A 99 5.58 -5.43 -6.87
C ALA A 99 6.93 -5.03 -6.27
N THR A 100 7.77 -4.38 -7.08
CA THR A 100 8.98 -3.71 -6.61
C THR A 100 8.87 -2.20 -6.75
N SER A 101 9.61 -1.42 -5.95
CA SER A 101 9.69 0.05 -6.13
C SER A 101 10.37 0.45 -7.44
N LYS A 102 11.32 -0.36 -7.89
CA LYS A 102 11.92 -0.25 -9.22
C LYS A 102 10.91 -0.79 -10.23
N GLY A 103 10.45 0.06 -11.15
CA GLY A 103 9.50 -0.33 -12.18
C GLY A 103 10.08 -1.24 -13.24
N GLY A 104 9.19 -1.94 -13.94
CA GLY A 104 9.58 -2.87 -15.00
C GLY A 104 10.16 -4.20 -14.53
N THR A 105 10.35 -5.09 -15.50
CA THR A 105 10.80 -6.48 -15.40
C THR A 105 12.27 -6.67 -14.97
N ASP A 106 12.93 -5.63 -14.46
CA ASP A 106 14.37 -5.64 -14.22
C ASP A 106 14.75 -6.51 -13.01
N TYR A 107 13.88 -6.64 -12.01
CA TYR A 107 14.15 -7.47 -10.83
C TYR A 107 13.09 -8.51 -10.52
N LEU A 108 11.83 -8.24 -10.84
CA LEU A 108 10.74 -9.15 -10.56
C LEU A 108 10.26 -9.77 -11.86
N LYS A 109 10.37 -11.10 -11.95
CA LYS A 109 9.95 -11.92 -13.09
C LYS A 109 8.98 -12.99 -12.61
N LEU A 110 8.15 -13.50 -13.51
CA LEU A 110 7.13 -14.51 -13.17
C LEU A 110 7.76 -15.73 -12.48
N GLY A 111 8.91 -16.20 -12.95
CA GLY A 111 9.62 -17.33 -12.33
C GLY A 111 10.08 -17.08 -10.88
N HIS A 112 10.10 -15.84 -10.39
CA HIS A 112 10.39 -15.55 -8.98
C HIS A 112 9.19 -15.86 -8.06
N LEU A 113 8.03 -16.20 -8.63
CA LEU A 113 6.80 -16.50 -7.90
C LEU A 113 6.55 -18.00 -7.74
N ASP A 114 7.32 -18.86 -8.44
CA ASP A 114 7.07 -20.30 -8.54
C ASP A 114 7.21 -21.03 -7.18
N ASP A 115 8.09 -20.50 -6.33
CA ASP A 115 8.40 -21.05 -5.01
C ASP A 115 7.49 -20.52 -3.90
N ILE A 116 6.55 -19.62 -4.21
CA ILE A 116 5.63 -19.10 -3.20
C ILE A 116 4.70 -20.22 -2.72
N THR A 117 4.73 -20.50 -1.42
CA THR A 117 3.99 -21.62 -0.83
C THR A 117 2.53 -21.27 -0.52
N TRP A 118 2.31 -20.10 0.07
CA TRP A 118 0.97 -19.62 0.41
C TRP A 118 0.23 -19.16 -0.86
N HIS A 119 -0.94 -19.73 -1.16
CA HIS A 119 -1.66 -19.50 -2.43
C HIS A 119 -0.81 -19.77 -3.69
N LYS A 120 -0.06 -20.87 -3.68
CA LYS A 120 0.79 -21.31 -4.80
C LYS A 120 0.07 -21.22 -6.16
N GLY A 121 0.77 -20.64 -7.14
CA GLY A 121 0.28 -20.46 -8.52
C GLY A 121 -0.76 -19.35 -8.73
N LYS A 122 -1.20 -18.66 -7.66
CA LYS A 122 -2.16 -17.54 -7.77
C LYS A 122 -1.51 -16.16 -7.79
N TRP A 123 -0.23 -16.05 -7.43
CA TRP A 123 0.49 -14.77 -7.35
C TRP A 123 0.80 -14.19 -8.72
N GLN A 124 0.67 -12.88 -8.83
CA GLN A 124 0.91 -12.14 -10.07
C GLN A 124 1.78 -10.91 -9.80
N ILE A 125 2.53 -10.48 -10.81
CA ILE A 125 3.22 -9.19 -10.77
C ILE A 125 2.18 -8.10 -11.00
N ALA A 126 2.22 -7.06 -10.16
CA ALA A 126 1.36 -5.88 -10.28
C ALA A 126 1.51 -5.25 -11.69
N PRO A 127 0.43 -5.23 -12.51
CA PRO A 127 0.51 -4.84 -13.91
C PRO A 127 0.50 -3.32 -14.14
N VAL A 128 0.22 -2.51 -13.11
CA VAL A 128 0.04 -1.06 -13.25
C VAL A 128 1.22 -0.29 -12.66
N ASP A 129 1.82 0.54 -13.49
CA ASP A 129 2.72 1.61 -13.08
C ASP A 129 1.92 2.86 -12.69
N PRO A 130 2.39 3.65 -11.70
CA PRO A 130 1.78 4.94 -11.40
C PRO A 130 1.80 5.88 -12.60
N PRO A 131 0.81 6.79 -12.74
CA PRO A 131 0.81 7.81 -13.78
C PRO A 131 2.15 8.57 -13.79
N SER A 132 2.71 8.82 -14.98
CA SER A 132 4.01 9.50 -15.08
C SER A 132 3.90 10.98 -14.70
N ASP A 133 4.87 11.45 -13.92
CA ASP A 133 4.91 12.82 -13.41
C ASP A 133 5.54 13.82 -14.42
N ASP A 134 5.98 13.36 -15.59
CA ASP A 134 6.79 14.13 -16.56
C ASP A 134 6.06 15.34 -17.16
N SER A 135 4.73 15.41 -17.03
CA SER A 135 3.90 16.46 -17.60
C SER A 135 3.53 17.58 -16.62
N GLY A 136 4.04 17.53 -15.38
CA GLY A 136 3.59 18.45 -14.33
C GLY A 136 2.11 18.25 -13.99
N THR A 137 1.54 17.08 -14.27
CA THR A 137 0.17 16.68 -13.88
C THR A 137 0.17 15.43 -13.01
N GLY A 138 1.27 15.16 -12.31
CA GLY A 138 1.52 13.97 -11.48
C GLY A 138 0.48 13.64 -10.40
N TRP A 139 -0.49 14.53 -10.20
CA TRP A 139 -1.64 14.34 -9.33
C TRP A 139 -2.90 13.85 -10.06
N LYS A 140 -2.92 13.76 -11.40
CA LYS A 140 -4.08 13.35 -12.19
C LYS A 140 -4.01 11.90 -12.65
N GLY A 141 -5.18 11.30 -12.89
CA GLY A 141 -5.28 9.98 -13.51
C GLY A 141 -5.02 8.80 -12.57
N TRP A 142 -5.09 9.03 -11.25
CA TRP A 142 -4.99 7.99 -10.25
C TRP A 142 -6.33 7.26 -10.09
N SER A 143 -6.30 6.11 -9.45
CA SER A 143 -7.50 5.35 -9.10
C SER A 143 -7.44 4.80 -7.68
N THR A 144 -8.61 4.65 -7.07
CA THR A 144 -8.74 3.97 -5.78
C THR A 144 -8.68 2.45 -5.95
N ILE A 145 -8.62 1.70 -4.84
CA ILE A 145 -8.77 0.24 -4.79
C ILE A 145 -10.16 -0.21 -5.29
N MET A 146 -11.13 0.71 -5.30
CA MET A 146 -12.43 0.51 -5.91
C MET A 146 -12.41 0.71 -7.44
N GLY A 147 -11.26 1.04 -8.03
CA GLY A 147 -11.14 1.37 -9.46
C GLY A 147 -11.75 2.72 -9.83
N GLU A 148 -12.19 3.54 -8.87
CA GLU A 148 -12.73 4.86 -9.13
C GLU A 148 -11.60 5.86 -9.40
N ARG A 149 -11.76 6.72 -10.40
CA ARG A 149 -10.79 7.80 -10.67
C ARG A 149 -10.71 8.78 -9.50
N VAL A 150 -9.49 9.20 -9.18
CA VAL A 150 -9.19 10.19 -8.17
C VAL A 150 -8.04 11.06 -8.65
N ASP A 151 -8.14 12.36 -8.42
CA ASP A 151 -7.00 13.26 -8.52
C ASP A 151 -6.47 13.51 -7.11
N LEU A 152 -5.15 13.49 -6.97
CA LEU A 152 -4.44 13.78 -5.73
C LEU A 152 -4.36 15.30 -5.50
N ASP A 153 -4.02 15.70 -4.28
CA ASP A 153 -3.70 17.10 -3.99
C ASP A 153 -2.40 17.50 -4.73
N PRO A 154 -2.41 18.60 -5.52
CA PRO A 154 -1.25 19.06 -6.28
C PRO A 154 -0.06 19.49 -5.40
N HIS A 155 -0.27 19.71 -4.09
CA HIS A 155 0.78 20.02 -3.12
C HIS A 155 1.48 18.79 -2.55
N ILE A 156 1.02 17.58 -2.87
CA ILE A 156 1.74 16.37 -2.45
C ILE A 156 3.09 16.35 -3.20
N PRO A 157 4.23 16.29 -2.48
CA PRO A 157 5.54 16.30 -3.11
C PRO A 157 5.67 15.20 -4.14
N ASN A 158 6.30 15.55 -5.26
CA ASN A 158 6.63 14.59 -6.29
C ASN A 158 7.73 13.63 -5.79
N TYR A 159 7.78 12.41 -6.31
CA TYR A 159 8.88 11.49 -6.07
C TYR A 159 9.31 10.83 -7.39
N SER A 160 10.59 10.53 -7.50
CA SER A 160 11.15 9.89 -8.69
C SER A 160 10.93 8.37 -8.73
N THR A 161 10.62 7.73 -7.60
CA THR A 161 10.43 6.27 -7.53
C THR A 161 9.34 5.88 -6.53
N PRO A 162 8.21 5.29 -6.97
CA PRO A 162 7.12 4.87 -6.09
C PRO A 162 7.52 3.71 -5.18
N CYS A 163 6.99 3.70 -3.96
CA CYS A 163 6.96 2.49 -3.12
C CYS A 163 6.18 1.37 -3.82
N ALA A 164 6.47 0.11 -3.46
CA ALA A 164 5.79 -1.04 -4.02
C ALA A 164 4.28 -0.98 -3.74
N ALA A 165 3.88 -0.47 -2.58
CA ALA A 165 2.49 -0.30 -2.16
C ALA A 165 1.66 0.51 -3.15
N ILE A 166 2.22 1.57 -3.73
CA ILE A 166 1.51 2.40 -4.71
C ILE A 166 1.11 1.56 -5.93
N ARG A 167 2.05 0.80 -6.49
CA ARG A 167 1.82 -0.09 -7.63
C ARG A 167 0.78 -1.16 -7.31
N LEU A 168 0.89 -1.77 -6.12
CA LEU A 168 -0.02 -2.82 -5.65
C LEU A 168 -1.46 -2.29 -5.54
N LEU A 169 -1.65 -1.12 -4.94
CA LEU A 169 -2.96 -0.52 -4.71
C LEU A 169 -3.61 -0.06 -6.02
N LEU A 170 -2.84 0.56 -6.92
CA LEU A 170 -3.32 0.92 -8.26
C LEU A 170 -3.69 -0.32 -9.08
N SER A 171 -2.86 -1.35 -9.03
CA SER A 171 -3.12 -2.62 -9.69
C SER A 171 -4.39 -3.28 -9.16
N LEU A 172 -4.58 -3.32 -7.85
CA LEU A 172 -5.82 -3.81 -7.24
C LEU A 172 -7.04 -3.04 -7.77
N GLY A 173 -6.96 -1.71 -7.82
CA GLY A 173 -8.00 -0.85 -8.39
C GLY A 173 -8.31 -1.18 -9.86
N SER A 174 -7.28 -1.37 -10.68
CA SER A 174 -7.44 -1.71 -12.10
C SER A 174 -8.13 -3.07 -12.34
N LEU A 175 -7.98 -4.00 -11.40
CA LEU A 175 -8.62 -5.31 -11.45
C LEU A 175 -10.08 -5.29 -10.95
N ASN A 176 -10.49 -4.20 -10.27
CA ASN A 176 -11.84 -4.00 -9.74
C ASN A 176 -12.68 -3.11 -10.66
N THR A 177 -12.90 -3.59 -11.89
CA THR A 177 -13.63 -2.85 -12.94
C THR A 177 -15.12 -2.64 -12.65
N GLN A 178 -15.66 -3.32 -11.64
CA GLN A 178 -17.07 -3.24 -11.25
C GLN A 178 -17.30 -2.42 -9.97
N HIS A 179 -16.27 -1.72 -9.48
CA HIS A 179 -16.35 -0.87 -8.30
C HIS A 179 -16.93 -1.58 -7.07
N ARG A 180 -16.53 -2.84 -6.89
CA ARG A 180 -17.01 -3.67 -5.77
C ARG A 180 -16.29 -3.28 -4.49
N LYS A 181 -17.01 -3.31 -3.37
CA LYS A 181 -16.42 -3.08 -2.05
C LYS A 181 -15.37 -4.14 -1.74
N MET A 182 -14.30 -3.71 -1.09
CA MET A 182 -13.29 -4.63 -0.56
C MET A 182 -13.85 -5.36 0.66
N ASP A 183 -13.83 -6.69 0.59
CA ASP A 183 -14.16 -7.57 1.69
C ASP A 183 -12.95 -7.69 2.64
N SER A 184 -11.75 -7.76 2.07
CA SER A 184 -10.49 -7.70 2.80
C SER A 184 -9.37 -7.16 1.92
N VAL A 185 -8.39 -6.52 2.55
CA VAL A 185 -7.13 -6.16 1.91
C VAL A 185 -6.02 -6.20 2.96
N ALA A 186 -4.91 -6.83 2.64
CA ALA A 186 -3.71 -6.93 3.46
C ALA A 186 -2.50 -6.63 2.59
N LEU A 187 -1.51 -5.95 3.15
CA LEU A 187 -0.33 -5.53 2.40
C LEU A 187 0.91 -5.61 3.30
N ALA A 188 2.06 -5.91 2.72
CA ALA A 188 3.35 -5.87 3.40
C ALA A 188 4.42 -5.32 2.46
N GLU A 189 5.41 -4.61 3.01
CA GLU A 189 6.59 -4.14 2.28
C GLU A 189 7.87 -4.54 3.03
N MET A 190 8.90 -4.96 2.29
CA MET A 190 10.25 -5.17 2.78
C MET A 190 11.26 -4.41 1.93
N VAL A 191 12.36 -4.00 2.54
CA VAL A 191 13.46 -3.30 1.85
C VAL A 191 14.65 -4.23 1.76
N TYR A 192 15.24 -4.31 0.58
CA TYR A 192 16.51 -4.98 0.34
C TYR A 192 17.56 -3.97 -0.11
N ILE A 193 18.74 -4.04 0.50
CA ILE A 193 19.92 -3.25 0.14
C ILE A 193 21.11 -4.20 0.15
N ASP A 194 21.69 -4.46 -1.02
CA ASP A 194 22.88 -5.29 -1.16
C ASP A 194 24.09 -4.61 -0.50
N LYS A 195 25.08 -5.40 -0.06
CA LYS A 195 26.32 -4.86 0.50
C LYS A 195 27.16 -4.10 -0.54
N ALA A 196 27.10 -4.52 -1.80
CA ALA A 196 27.76 -3.88 -2.92
C ALA A 196 26.97 -2.68 -3.46
N ALA A 197 25.80 -2.36 -2.89
CA ALA A 197 24.99 -1.24 -3.37
C ALA A 197 25.78 0.08 -3.26
N LYS A 198 25.89 0.80 -4.38
CA LYS A 198 26.53 2.12 -4.47
C LYS A 198 25.52 3.12 -5.00
N PRO A 199 24.61 3.63 -4.16
CA PRO A 199 23.49 4.46 -4.61
C PRO A 199 23.98 5.72 -5.33
N GLY A 200 23.24 6.16 -6.36
CA GLY A 200 23.53 7.44 -6.99
C GLY A 200 23.34 8.62 -6.01
N PRO A 201 23.86 9.82 -6.34
CA PRO A 201 23.79 11.00 -5.46
C PRO A 201 22.36 11.49 -5.17
N ARG A 202 21.35 11.01 -5.90
CA ARG A 202 19.91 11.28 -5.67
C ARG A 202 19.15 10.08 -5.14
N GLU A 203 19.83 8.96 -4.92
CA GLU A 203 19.25 7.74 -4.37
C GLU A 203 19.79 7.56 -2.96
N ASN A 204 18.90 7.59 -1.97
CA ASN A 204 19.30 7.40 -0.58
C ASN A 204 18.61 6.12 -0.05
N PRO A 205 19.31 4.97 -0.01
CA PRO A 205 18.71 3.74 0.49
C PRO A 205 18.39 3.80 1.98
N ASP A 206 19.07 4.67 2.72
CA ASP A 206 18.74 4.90 4.12
C ASP A 206 17.40 5.60 4.28
N LEU A 207 16.84 6.26 3.25
CA LEU A 207 15.43 6.64 3.28
C LEU A 207 14.51 5.41 3.28
N TYR A 208 14.82 4.37 2.50
CA TYR A 208 14.05 3.12 2.58
C TYR A 208 14.14 2.48 3.98
N ARG A 209 15.31 2.58 4.65
CA ARG A 209 15.48 2.09 6.03
C ARG A 209 14.83 2.98 7.09
N THR A 210 14.94 4.29 6.98
CA THR A 210 14.41 5.28 7.93
C THR A 210 12.89 5.20 7.97
N HIS A 211 12.26 5.07 6.79
CA HIS A 211 10.83 4.81 6.74
C HIS A 211 10.50 3.41 7.27
N HIS A 212 11.38 2.41 7.11
CA HIS A 212 11.27 1.10 7.71
C HIS A 212 11.71 1.04 9.20
N GLY A 213 11.07 1.77 10.12
CA GLY A 213 11.44 1.64 11.55
C GLY A 213 10.89 2.68 12.50
N SER A 214 10.73 3.91 12.03
CA SER A 214 10.32 5.02 12.90
C SER A 214 8.87 5.41 12.61
N MET A 215 7.98 5.06 13.54
CA MET A 215 6.82 5.83 14.01
C MET A 215 5.70 4.87 14.46
N SER A 216 5.29 5.01 15.72
CA SER A 216 4.13 4.37 16.34
C SER A 216 2.80 5.04 15.94
N GLY A 217 2.71 5.65 14.75
CA GLY A 217 1.59 6.52 14.35
C GLY A 217 1.26 6.56 12.85
N SER A 218 1.93 5.77 12.01
CA SER A 218 1.55 5.59 10.60
C SER A 218 0.65 4.36 10.50
N SER A 219 -0.62 4.56 10.13
CA SER A 219 -1.63 3.49 10.06
C SER A 219 -1.58 2.62 8.81
N TRP A 220 -0.59 2.83 7.97
CA TRP A 220 -0.41 2.10 6.73
C TRP A 220 0.59 1.00 7.01
N THR A 221 0.10 -0.24 7.09
CA THR A 221 0.93 -1.41 7.33
C THR A 221 1.63 -1.77 6.02
N ALA A 222 2.65 -0.96 5.76
CA ALA A 222 3.71 -1.01 4.76
C ALA A 222 4.35 0.37 4.84
N ARG A 223 5.55 0.41 5.37
CA ARG A 223 6.18 1.65 5.78
C ARG A 223 6.69 2.40 4.55
N SER A 224 5.78 3.12 3.91
CA SER A 224 6.06 3.87 2.70
C SER A 224 6.72 5.21 3.03
N CYS A 225 7.43 5.80 2.08
CA CYS A 225 8.06 7.12 2.28
C CYS A 225 7.01 8.23 2.45
N GLY A 226 7.40 9.38 3.01
CA GLY A 226 6.47 10.50 3.27
C GLY A 226 5.60 10.91 2.07
N PRO A 227 6.15 11.00 0.84
CA PRO A 227 5.33 11.22 -0.35
C PRO A 227 4.30 10.12 -0.66
N CYS A 228 4.60 8.85 -0.37
CA CYS A 228 3.66 7.75 -0.52
C CYS A 228 2.62 7.71 0.60
N GLU A 229 2.99 8.01 1.85
CA GLU A 229 2.07 8.15 2.99
C GLU A 229 0.95 9.17 2.74
N ARG A 230 1.25 10.24 1.99
CA ARG A 230 0.23 11.25 1.59
C ARG A 230 -0.69 10.79 0.46
N ARG A 231 -0.23 9.87 -0.40
CA ARG A 231 -1.00 9.37 -1.56
C ARG A 231 -1.88 8.18 -1.21
N ILE A 232 -1.35 7.23 -0.44
CA ILE A 232 -2.05 6.01 -0.03
C ILE A 232 -3.48 6.28 0.45
N PRO A 233 -3.77 7.28 1.30
CA PRO A 233 -5.13 7.59 1.75
C PRO A 233 -6.15 7.81 0.64
N TYR A 234 -5.73 8.39 -0.49
CA TYR A 234 -6.58 8.53 -1.67
C TYR A 234 -6.84 7.18 -2.31
N LEU A 235 -5.79 6.37 -2.48
CA LEU A 235 -5.84 5.09 -3.18
C LEU A 235 -6.72 4.09 -2.45
N ILE A 236 -6.70 4.05 -1.13
CA ILE A 236 -7.48 3.06 -0.36
C ILE A 236 -8.84 3.56 0.09
N CYS A 237 -9.27 4.74 -0.39
CA CYS A 237 -10.60 5.24 -0.11
C CYS A 237 -11.64 4.35 -0.79
N ASP A 238 -12.54 3.79 0.00
CA ASP A 238 -13.60 2.88 -0.44
C ASP A 238 -14.99 3.52 -0.45
N VAL A 239 -15.07 4.83 -0.21
CA VAL A 239 -16.30 5.62 -0.29
C VAL A 239 -16.63 5.89 -1.76
N PRO A 240 -17.77 5.42 -2.29
CA PRO A 240 -18.19 5.73 -3.66
C PRO A 240 -18.27 7.24 -3.93
N LYS A 241 -17.91 7.67 -5.14
CA LYS A 241 -17.89 9.11 -5.51
C LYS A 241 -19.23 9.82 -5.27
N ASN A 242 -20.35 9.14 -5.47
CA ASN A 242 -21.69 9.70 -5.28
C ASN A 242 -22.08 9.90 -3.80
N LEU A 243 -21.24 9.46 -2.86
CA LEU A 243 -21.41 9.65 -1.42
C LEU A 243 -20.40 10.67 -0.85
N ILE A 244 -19.64 11.35 -1.70
CA ILE A 244 -18.71 12.42 -1.32
C ILE A 244 -19.44 13.74 -1.55
N GLU A 245 -19.59 14.53 -0.49
CA GLU A 245 -20.21 15.86 -0.48
C GLU A 245 -19.20 16.95 -0.84
#